data_AF-A0A165MKK4-F1
#
_entry.id   AF-A0A165MKK4-F1
#
_cell.length_a   1.000
_cell.length_b   1.000
_cell.length_c   1.000
_cell.angle_alpha   90.00
_cell.angle_beta   90.00
_cell.angle_gamma   90.00
#
_symmetry.space_group_name_H-M   'P 1'
#
loop_
_entity.id
_entity.type
_entity.pdbx_description
1 polymer ?
#
loop_
_entity_poly.entity_id
_entity_poly.type
_entity_poly.pdbx_seq_one_letter_code
_entity_poly.pdbx_strand_id
1 'polypeptide(L)' 'YSLERSTDKAIQARGQLVDYANFQWEYQHRAFLFQVIIFKDFARLLRYDRSGVIVSTRFKYQETPYLAQFLSRF' A
#
# COMPACT_ATOMS: atom_id res chain seq x y z
N TYR A 1 15.75 -1.44 10.00
CA TYR A 1 14.88 -2.44 9.33
C TYR A 1 14.59 -1.92 7.92
N SER A 2 15.03 -2.62 6.87
CA SER A 2 14.76 -2.16 5.49
C SER A 2 13.27 -2.30 5.19
N LEU A 3 12.62 -1.20 4.77
CA LEU A 3 11.23 -1.20 4.32
C LEU A 3 11.07 -2.08 3.07
N GLU A 4 12.02 -1.94 2.15
CA GLU A 4 12.05 -2.64 0.87
C GLU A 4 12.91 -3.89 0.93
N ARG A 5 12.48 -4.90 0.17
CA ARG A 5 13.18 -6.16 0.00
C ARG A 5 13.54 -6.34 -1.48
N SER A 6 14.79 -6.70 -1.77
CA SER A 6 15.36 -6.73 -3.11
C SER A 6 15.32 -8.10 -3.79
N THR A 7 14.57 -9.07 -3.24
CA THR A 7 14.33 -10.36 -3.92
C THR A 7 13.42 -10.16 -5.13
N ASP A 8 13.59 -10.94 -6.20
CA ASP A 8 12.80 -10.84 -7.43
C ASP A 8 11.29 -10.83 -7.18
N LYS A 9 10.80 -11.74 -6.32
CA LYS A 9 9.38 -11.81 -5.93
C LYS A 9 8.87 -10.50 -5.29
N ALA A 10 9.73 -9.85 -4.51
CA ALA A 10 9.37 -8.60 -3.85
C ALA A 10 9.40 -7.41 -4.81
N ILE A 11 10.29 -7.43 -5.81
CA ILE A 11 10.32 -6.44 -6.90
C ILE A 11 9.06 -6.59 -7.76
N GLN A 12 8.72 -7.81 -8.16
CA GLN A 12 7.52 -8.10 -8.94
C GLN A 12 6.24 -7.69 -8.20
N ALA A 13 6.11 -8.04 -6.91
CA ALA A 13 4.96 -7.65 -6.10
C ALA A 13 4.82 -6.12 -6.02
N ARG A 14 5.93 -5.38 -5.89
CA ARG A 14 5.90 -3.90 -5.91
C ARG A 14 5.51 -3.35 -7.28
N GLY A 15 6.01 -3.94 -8.36
CA GLY A 15 5.61 -3.57 -9.73
C GLY A 15 4.11 -3.67 -9.91
N GLN A 16 3.52 -4.80 -9.53
CA GLN A 16 2.07 -5.02 -9.62
C GLN A 16 1.24 -3.98 -8.84
N LEU A 17 1.69 -3.58 -7.65
CA LEU A 17 1.02 -2.56 -6.85
C LEU A 17 1.05 -1.17 -7.52
N VAL A 18 2.19 -0.83 -8.12
CA VAL A 18 2.36 0.39 -8.92
C VAL A 18 1.47 0.35 -10.16
N ASP A 19 1.39 -0.79 -10.84
CA ASP A 19 0.52 -0.95 -12.02
C ASP A 19 -0.95 -0.71 -11.66
N TYR A 20 -1.42 -1.22 -10.52
CA TYR A 20 -2.78 -0.95 -10.03
C TYR A 20 -3.00 0.53 -9.70
N ALA A 21 -2.02 1.21 -9.12
CA ALA A 21 -2.12 2.64 -8.83
C ALA A 21 -2.16 3.47 -10.13
N ASN A 22 -1.31 3.13 -11.10
CA ASN A 22 -1.27 3.77 -12.41
C ASN A 22 -2.59 3.60 -13.16
N PHE A 23 -3.11 2.37 -13.22
CA PHE A 23 -4.41 2.09 -13.82
C PHE A 23 -5.49 2.97 -13.20
N GLN A 24 -5.54 3.08 -11.87
CA GLN A 24 -6.55 3.92 -11.23
C GLN A 24 -6.39 5.43 -11.57
N TRP A 25 -5.16 5.93 -11.74
CA TRP A 25 -4.95 7.32 -12.19
C TRP A 25 -5.29 7.56 -13.66
N GLU A 26 -5.10 6.56 -14.53
CA GLU A 26 -5.47 6.67 -15.94
C GLU A 26 -6.98 6.86 -16.11
N TYR A 27 -7.79 6.18 -15.29
CA TYR A 27 -9.24 6.28 -15.37
C TYR A 27 -9.86 7.29 -14.39
N GLN A 28 -9.09 7.83 -13.44
CA GLN A 28 -9.60 8.74 -12.41
C GLN A 28 -8.64 9.90 -12.14
N HIS A 29 -9.08 11.14 -12.37
CA HIS A 29 -8.33 12.35 -12.04
C HIS A 29 -8.25 12.55 -10.51
N ARG A 30 -7.25 11.92 -9.87
CA ARG A 30 -7.01 12.00 -8.42
C ARG A 30 -5.66 12.61 -8.08
N ALA A 31 -5.61 13.40 -7.00
CA ALA A 31 -4.36 13.95 -6.46
C ALA A 31 -3.54 12.89 -5.69
N PHE A 32 -4.23 11.95 -5.04
CA PHE A 32 -3.64 10.84 -4.30
C PHE A 32 -4.60 9.65 -4.30
N LEU A 33 -4.08 8.47 -3.98
CA LEU A 33 -4.89 7.28 -3.72
C LEU A 33 -4.29 6.46 -2.58
N PHE A 34 -5.13 5.62 -1.98
CA PHE A 34 -4.70 4.68 -0.96
C PHE A 34 -4.77 3.25 -1.49
N GLN A 35 -3.80 2.43 -1.09
CA GLN A 35 -3.86 0.98 -1.22
C GLN A 35 -3.58 0.33 0.12
N VAL A 36 -4.20 -0.83 0.34
CA VAL A 36 -3.95 -1.68 1.50
C VAL A 36 -3.41 -3.00 1.00
N ILE A 37 -2.28 -3.43 1.54
CA ILE A 37 -1.72 -4.76 1.26
C ILE A 37 -1.83 -5.59 2.51
N ILE A 38 -2.44 -6.75 2.40
CA ILE A 38 -2.55 -7.76 3.46
C ILE A 38 -1.68 -8.95 3.08
N PHE A 39 -0.88 -9.43 4.02
CA PHE A 39 0.02 -10.57 3.82
C PHE A 39 0.20 -11.32 5.14
N LYS A 40 -0.26 -12.58 5.17
CA LYS A 40 -0.38 -13.36 6.42
C LYS A 40 -1.17 -12.55 7.45
N ASP A 41 -0.63 -12.37 8.66
CA ASP A 41 -1.27 -11.64 9.77
C ASP A 41 -0.98 -10.14 9.74
N PHE A 42 -0.26 -9.65 8.73
CA PHE A 42 0.21 -8.28 8.65
C PHE A 42 -0.49 -7.50 7.54
N ALA A 43 -0.61 -6.19 7.74
CA ALA A 43 -0.98 -5.24 6.71
C ALA A 43 0.02 -4.08 6.62
N ARG A 44 -0.02 -3.41 5.46
CA ARG A 44 0.60 -2.11 5.23
C ARG A 44 -0.42 -1.18 4.57
N LEU A 45 -0.38 0.08 4.97
CA LEU A 45 -1.12 1.16 4.33
C LEU A 45 -0.17 1.91 3.40
N LEU A 46 -0.63 2.22 2.19
CA LEU A 46 0.13 2.91 1.17
C LEU A 46 -0.66 4.15 0.75
N ARG A 47 0.01 5.30 0.73
CA ARG A 47 -0.53 6.53 0.15
C ARG A 47 0.34 6.92 -1.03
N TYR A 48 -0.26 6.87 -2.21
CA TYR A 48 0.37 7.29 -3.46
C TYR A 48 0.02 8.74 -3.76
N ASP A 49 0.99 9.50 -4.24
CA ASP A 49 0.79 10.78 -4.91
C ASP A 49 1.65 10.83 -6.18
N ARG A 50 1.60 11.94 -6.92
CA ARG A 50 2.36 12.09 -8.16
C ARG A 50 3.88 12.07 -7.98
N SER A 51 4.39 12.21 -6.75
CA SER A 51 5.82 12.21 -6.44
C SER A 51 6.32 10.86 -5.93
N GLY A 52 5.41 9.96 -5.51
CA GLY A 52 5.79 8.62 -5.08
C GLY A 52 4.78 7.98 -4.14
N VAL A 53 5.28 7.15 -3.23
CA VAL A 53 4.46 6.39 -2.28
C VAL A 53 5.04 6.43 -0.88
N ILE A 54 4.17 6.71 0.10
CA ILE A 54 4.47 6.58 1.52
C ILE A 54 3.87 5.26 2.00
N VAL A 55 4.67 4.43 2.67
CA VAL A 55 4.28 3.09 3.12
C VAL A 55 4.43 3.00 4.64
N SER A 56 3.38 2.53 5.32
CA SER A 56 3.45 2.28 6.76
C SER A 56 4.44 1.16 7.07
N THR A 57 4.97 1.13 8.30
CA THR A 57 5.53 -0.10 8.84
C THR A 57 4.47 -1.20 8.81
N ARG A 58 4.89 -2.47 8.70
CA ARG A 58 3.94 -3.58 8.83
C ARG A 58 3.34 -3.58 10.24
N PHE A 59 2.05 -3.84 10.33
CA PHE A 59 1.36 -4.02 11.61
C PHE A 59 0.47 -5.25 11.54
N LYS A 60 0.24 -5.90 12.68
CA LYS A 60 -0.67 -7.04 12.74
C LYS A 60 -2.11 -6.56 12.68
N TYR A 61 -2.80 -6.77 11.58
CA TYR A 61 -4.08 -6.10 11.34
C TYR A 61 -5.24 -6.70 12.14
N GLN A 62 -5.09 -7.93 12.62
CA GLN A 62 -6.07 -8.59 13.50
C GLN A 62 -5.88 -8.21 14.98
N GLU A 63 -4.66 -7.83 15.37
CA GLU A 63 -4.31 -7.48 16.76
C GLU A 63 -4.30 -5.97 17.01
N THR A 64 -4.55 -5.15 15.98
CA THR A 64 -4.50 -3.68 16.09
C THR A 64 -5.72 -3.05 15.43
N PRO A 65 -6.19 -1.89 15.93
CA PRO A 65 -7.37 -1.25 15.37
C PRO A 65 -7.06 -0.45 14.08
N TYR A 66 -5.79 -0.38 13.67
CA TYR A 66 -5.32 0.56 12.65
C TYR A 66 -6.01 0.38 11.29
N LEU A 67 -6.20 -0.87 10.85
CA LEU A 67 -6.85 -1.12 9.56
C LEU A 67 -8.34 -0.72 9.60
N ALA A 68 -9.07 -1.15 10.63
CA ALA A 68 -10.48 -0.78 10.79
C ALA A 68 -10.66 0.74 10.92
N GLN A 69 -9.80 1.39 11.69
CA GLN A 69 -9.78 2.84 11.86
C GLN A 69 -9.43 3.62 10.59
N PHE A 70 -8.63 3.03 9.71
CA PHE A 70 -8.28 3.61 8.42
C PHE A 70 -9.47 3.51 7.46
N LEU A 71 -10.04 2.31 7.30
CA LEU A 71 -11.18 2.05 6.41
C LEU A 71 -12.46 2.78 6.83
N SER A 72 -12.60 3.17 8.11
CA SER A 72 -13.74 3.96 8.56
C SER A 72 -13.63 5.46 8.25
N ARG A 73 -12.45 5.95 7.84
CA ARG A 73 -12.15 7.37 7.64
C ARG A 73 -11.78 7.73 6.21
N PHE A 74 -11.24 6.79 5.44
CA PHE A 74 -10.71 6.97 4.10
C PHE A 74 -11.29 5.94 3.14
#